data_AF-A0A845APQ8-F1
#
_entry.id   AF-A0A845APQ8-F1
#
_cell.length_a   1.000
_cell.length_b   1.000
_cell.length_c   1.000
_cell.angle_alpha   90.00
_cell.angle_beta   90.00
_cell.angle_gamma   90.00
#
_symmetry.space_group_name_H-M   'P 1'
#
loop_
_entity.id
_entity.type
_entity.pdbx_description
1 polymer ?
#
loop_
_entity_poly.entity_id
_entity_poly.type
_entity_poly.pdbx_seq_one_letter_code
_entity_poly.pdbx_strand_id
1 'polypeptide(L)'
;MLDDAARDAQPDTLEPVSTPRDAASDPPFGSLADDVSALIEDGKTYVDAEIAFQKSRAGFAGKKTKGGVIAVLGAFAFLHLALIGLVVGLIIALEPYLTAFGAVATVVGVLLLGVAIFGGIAVSRFKAVSEAFKSETDEQA
;
A
#
# COMPACT_ATOMS: atom_id res chain seq x y z
N MET A 1 -44.65 -62.64 47.91
CA MET A 1 -44.85 -61.45 47.06
C MET A 1 -43.71 -61.42 46.04
N LEU A 2 -43.74 -62.44 45.18
CA LEU A 2 -42.88 -62.72 44.05
C LEU A 2 -43.83 -63.42 43.05
N ASP A 3 -43.66 -63.13 41.77
CA ASP A 3 -44.37 -63.68 40.61
C ASP A 3 -45.75 -63.06 40.31
N ASP A 4 -45.75 -62.04 39.44
CA ASP A 4 -46.82 -61.73 38.49
C ASP A 4 -46.35 -60.64 37.51
N ALA A 5 -45.58 -61.03 36.50
CA ALA A 5 -45.39 -60.22 35.29
C ALA A 5 -44.95 -61.11 34.11
N ALA A 6 -45.72 -62.15 33.83
CA ALA A 6 -45.81 -62.63 32.45
C ALA A 6 -46.57 -61.54 31.66
N ARG A 7 -45.82 -60.65 31.00
CA ARG A 7 -46.33 -59.85 29.90
C ARG A 7 -45.32 -59.90 28.75
N ASP A 8 -45.69 -60.72 27.79
CA ASP A 8 -45.43 -60.58 26.36
C ASP A 8 -44.85 -59.22 25.95
N ALA A 9 -43.61 -59.24 25.47
CA ALA A 9 -43.13 -58.29 24.49
C ALA A 9 -42.03 -58.97 23.66
N GLN A 10 -42.48 -59.61 22.57
CA GLN A 10 -41.86 -59.69 21.24
C GLN A 10 -40.35 -60.02 21.15
N PRO A 11 -39.94 -61.10 20.43
CA PRO A 11 -38.53 -61.23 20.05
C PRO A 11 -38.15 -60.04 19.16
N ASP A 12 -37.14 -59.28 19.57
CA ASP A 12 -36.49 -58.24 18.75
C ASP A 12 -36.07 -58.86 17.42
N THR A 13 -36.90 -58.65 16.40
CA THR A 13 -36.49 -58.78 15.00
C THR A 13 -35.33 -57.82 14.80
N LEU A 14 -34.12 -58.36 14.68
CA LEU A 14 -32.95 -57.60 14.25
C LEU A 14 -33.24 -57.04 12.86
N GLU A 15 -33.70 -55.80 12.81
CA GLU A 15 -33.73 -55.00 11.59
C GLU A 15 -32.31 -55.08 10.99
N PRO A 16 -32.15 -55.54 9.73
CA PRO A 16 -30.85 -55.48 9.11
C PRO A 16 -30.45 -54.01 9.08
N VAL A 17 -29.37 -53.66 9.78
CA VAL A 17 -28.70 -52.38 9.62
C VAL A 17 -28.50 -52.20 8.13
N SER A 18 -29.29 -51.28 7.56
CA SER A 18 -29.07 -50.74 6.23
C SER A 18 -27.71 -50.09 6.30
N THR A 19 -26.68 -50.85 5.91
CA THR A 19 -25.36 -50.31 5.62
C THR A 19 -25.59 -49.14 4.69
N PRO A 20 -25.13 -47.92 5.04
CA PRO A 20 -25.16 -46.82 4.10
C PRO A 20 -24.48 -47.27 2.82
N ARG A 21 -25.33 -47.43 1.80
CA ARG A 21 -25.12 -47.13 0.39
C ARG A 21 -23.64 -47.08 0.03
N ASP A 22 -23.23 -48.11 -0.72
CA ASP A 22 -22.23 -48.02 -1.76
C ASP A 22 -21.02 -47.15 -1.39
N ALA A 23 -19.97 -47.82 -0.92
CA ALA A 23 -18.60 -47.39 -1.17
C ALA A 23 -18.35 -47.39 -2.70
N ALA A 24 -19.10 -46.57 -3.42
CA ALA A 24 -18.85 -46.19 -4.79
C ALA A 24 -17.65 -45.24 -4.72
N SER A 25 -16.46 -45.84 -4.66
CA SER A 25 -15.24 -45.36 -5.30
C SER A 25 -15.19 -43.85 -5.50
N ASP A 26 -15.14 -43.09 -4.41
CA ASP A 26 -14.62 -41.73 -4.49
C ASP A 26 -13.12 -41.93 -4.69
N PRO A 27 -12.53 -41.59 -5.84
CA PRO A 27 -11.09 -41.70 -5.99
C PRO A 27 -10.46 -40.89 -4.84
N PRO A 28 -9.59 -41.47 -4.00
CA PRO A 28 -9.03 -40.81 -2.82
C PRO A 28 -8.07 -39.65 -3.16
N PHE A 29 -8.05 -39.24 -4.42
CA PHE A 29 -7.30 -38.14 -4.98
C PHE A 29 -8.30 -37.33 -5.81
N GLY A 30 -8.90 -36.32 -5.17
CA GLY A 30 -9.42 -35.18 -5.92
C GLY A 30 -8.35 -34.71 -6.89
N SER A 31 -8.77 -34.29 -8.08
CA SER A 31 -7.85 -33.92 -9.15
C SER A 31 -6.83 -32.90 -8.63
N LEU A 32 -5.55 -33.08 -8.89
CA LEU A 32 -4.52 -32.07 -8.55
C LEU A 32 -4.84 -30.70 -9.16
N ALA A 33 -5.66 -30.69 -10.23
CA ALA A 33 -6.20 -29.46 -10.79
C ALA A 33 -7.16 -28.72 -9.83
N ASP A 34 -7.95 -29.45 -9.04
CA ASP A 34 -8.82 -28.88 -8.00
C ASP A 34 -8.00 -28.34 -6.83
N ASP A 35 -6.92 -29.03 -6.44
CA ASP A 35 -5.99 -28.55 -5.39
C ASP A 35 -5.26 -27.28 -5.82
N VAL A 36 -4.81 -27.21 -7.09
CA VAL A 36 -4.20 -25.99 -7.65
C VAL A 36 -5.22 -24.86 -7.75
N SER A 37 -6.47 -25.17 -8.14
CA SER A 37 -7.55 -24.18 -8.16
C SER A 37 -7.84 -23.64 -6.76
N ALA A 38 -7.84 -24.51 -5.75
CA ALA A 38 -8.03 -24.12 -4.34
C ALA A 38 -6.86 -23.26 -3.83
N LEU A 39 -5.61 -23.59 -4.18
CA LEU A 39 -4.43 -22.78 -3.85
C LEU A 39 -4.45 -21.39 -4.52
N ILE A 40 -4.99 -21.30 -5.75
CA ILE A 40 -5.16 -20.03 -6.45
C ILE A 40 -6.24 -19.18 -5.79
N GLU A 41 -7.36 -19.79 -5.38
CA GLU A 41 -8.46 -19.13 -4.68
C GLU A 41 -8.02 -18.61 -3.30
N ASP A 42 -7.26 -19.42 -2.55
CA ASP A 42 -6.66 -19.03 -1.27
C ASP A 42 -5.58 -17.95 -1.45
N GLY A 43 -4.76 -18.05 -2.50
CA GLY A 43 -3.74 -17.04 -2.84
C GLY A 43 -4.35 -15.68 -3.19
N LYS A 44 -5.47 -15.66 -3.91
CA LYS A 44 -6.23 -14.44 -4.19
C LYS A 44 -6.75 -13.80 -2.91
N THR A 45 -7.31 -14.62 -2.03
CA THR A 45 -7.83 -14.15 -0.73
C THR A 45 -6.72 -13.57 0.15
N TYR A 46 -5.53 -14.18 0.11
CA TYR A 46 -4.35 -13.68 0.83
C TYR A 46 -3.87 -12.32 0.31
N VAL A 47 -3.82 -12.14 -1.03
CA VAL A 47 -3.44 -10.86 -1.65
C VAL A 47 -4.46 -9.78 -1.30
N ASP A 48 -5.76 -10.08 -1.38
CA ASP A 48 -6.82 -9.13 -1.03
C ASP A 48 -6.73 -8.70 0.45
N ALA A 49 -6.34 -9.61 1.35
CA ALA A 49 -6.14 -9.32 2.75
C ALA A 49 -4.95 -8.37 3.01
N GLU A 50 -3.82 -8.58 2.34
CA GLU A 50 -2.63 -7.73 2.48
C GLU A 50 -2.87 -6.33 1.90
N ILE A 51 -3.56 -6.24 0.75
CA ILE A 51 -3.97 -4.95 0.16
C ILE A 51 -4.91 -4.22 1.12
N ALA A 52 -5.90 -4.90 1.70
CA ALA A 52 -6.80 -4.30 2.67
C ALA A 52 -6.07 -3.82 3.94
N PHE A 53 -5.06 -4.56 4.39
CA PHE A 53 -4.23 -4.22 5.54
C PHE A 53 -3.35 -2.98 5.26
N GLN A 54 -2.68 -2.93 4.11
CA GLN A 54 -1.88 -1.78 3.70
C GLN A 54 -2.75 -0.54 3.42
N LYS A 55 -3.95 -0.73 2.85
CA LYS A 55 -4.95 0.33 2.66
C LYS A 55 -5.48 0.87 4.00
N SER A 56 -5.67 0.00 4.99
CA SER A 56 -6.07 0.40 6.35
C SER A 56 -4.97 1.20 7.05
N ARG A 57 -3.71 0.77 6.93
CA ARG A 57 -2.54 1.48 7.47
C ARG A 57 -2.34 2.85 6.80
N ALA A 58 -2.50 2.93 5.48
CA ALA A 58 -2.47 4.19 4.73
C ALA A 58 -3.67 5.10 5.09
N GLY A 59 -4.87 4.54 5.26
CA GLY A 59 -6.07 5.27 5.66
C GLY A 59 -6.05 5.78 7.10
N PHE A 60 -5.47 5.02 8.03
CA PHE A 60 -5.30 5.44 9.43
C PHE A 60 -4.22 6.54 9.56
N ALA A 61 -3.10 6.40 8.83
CA ALA A 61 -2.12 7.47 8.71
C ALA A 61 -2.74 8.74 8.08
N GLY A 62 -3.54 8.59 7.02
CA GLY A 62 -4.23 9.68 6.33
C GLY A 62 -5.26 10.45 7.17
N LYS A 63 -5.89 9.81 8.16
CA LYS A 63 -6.85 10.48 9.05
C LYS A 63 -6.16 11.37 10.09
N LYS A 64 -4.96 10.99 10.56
CA LYS A 64 -4.14 11.81 11.47
C LYS A 64 -3.37 12.94 10.75
N THR A 65 -3.21 12.86 9.44
CA THR A 65 -2.48 13.89 8.68
C THR A 65 -3.31 15.11 8.34
N LYS A 66 -4.65 15.12 8.49
CA LYS A 66 -5.44 16.31 8.10
C LYS A 66 -4.96 17.61 8.78
N GLY A 67 -4.66 17.56 10.08
CA GLY A 67 -4.03 18.69 10.79
C GLY A 67 -2.57 18.91 10.37
N GLY A 68 -1.81 17.82 10.17
CA GLY A 68 -0.41 17.89 9.72
C GLY A 68 -0.23 18.50 8.33
N VAL A 69 -1.13 18.22 7.39
CA VAL A 69 -1.13 18.79 6.04
C VAL A 69 -1.36 20.29 6.11
N ILE A 70 -2.34 20.75 6.91
CA ILE A 70 -2.58 22.19 7.10
C ILE A 70 -1.36 22.85 7.74
N ALA A 71 -0.74 22.23 8.75
CA ALA A 71 0.45 22.76 9.39
C ALA A 71 1.64 22.84 8.43
N VAL A 72 1.86 21.82 7.58
CA VAL A 72 2.93 21.82 6.56
C VAL A 72 2.66 22.87 5.48
N LEU A 73 1.42 22.98 4.99
CA LEU A 73 1.05 24.04 4.04
C LEU A 73 1.24 25.42 4.65
N GLY A 74 0.83 25.61 5.90
CA GLY A 74 1.06 26.86 6.64
C GLY A 74 2.54 27.17 6.78
N ALA A 75 3.34 26.20 7.22
CA ALA A 75 4.79 26.34 7.34
C ALA A 75 5.45 26.68 6.00
N PHE A 76 5.04 26.03 4.91
CA PHE A 76 5.54 26.31 3.56
C PHE A 76 5.14 27.72 3.09
N ALA A 77 3.91 28.17 3.39
CA ALA A 77 3.48 29.53 3.10
C ALA A 77 4.33 30.57 3.85
N PHE A 78 4.55 30.38 5.15
CA PHE A 78 5.41 31.26 5.94
C PHE A 78 6.87 31.23 5.46
N LEU A 79 7.41 30.05 5.15
CA LEU A 79 8.74 29.89 4.59
C LEU A 79 8.87 30.66 3.26
N HIS A 80 7.84 30.60 2.41
CA HIS A 80 7.82 31.31 1.14
C HIS A 80 7.80 32.83 1.35
N LEU A 81 6.94 33.33 2.25
CA LEU A 81 6.93 34.76 2.62
C LEU A 81 8.28 35.21 3.19
N ALA A 82 8.89 34.40 4.05
CA ALA A 82 10.22 34.68 4.60
C ALA A 82 11.28 34.73 3.49
N LEU A 83 11.21 33.84 2.49
CA LEU A 83 12.15 33.83 1.38
C LEU A 83 12.04 35.10 0.51
N ILE A 84 10.81 35.57 0.27
CA ILE A 84 10.58 36.86 -0.43
C ILE A 84 11.21 38.00 0.38
N GLY A 85 10.93 38.08 1.69
CA GLY A 85 11.51 39.09 2.56
C GLY A 85 13.04 39.03 2.61
N LEU A 86 13.62 37.82 2.62
CA LEU A 86 15.06 37.61 2.56
C LEU A 86 15.66 38.14 1.26
N VAL A 87 15.03 37.85 0.11
CA VAL A 87 15.49 38.35 -1.20
C VAL A 87 15.44 39.88 -1.24
N VAL A 88 14.33 40.49 -0.82
CA VAL A 88 14.19 41.95 -0.77
C VAL A 88 15.23 42.57 0.18
N GLY A 89 15.38 42.01 1.38
CA GLY A 89 16.37 42.47 2.36
C GLY A 89 17.80 42.35 1.86
N LEU A 90 18.14 41.27 1.14
CA LEU A 90 19.47 41.06 0.57
C LEU A 90 19.77 42.07 -0.54
N ILE A 91 18.80 42.41 -1.37
CA ILE A 91 18.96 43.45 -2.41
C ILE A 91 19.28 44.80 -1.75
N ILE A 92 18.50 45.21 -0.75
CA ILE A 92 18.72 46.48 -0.02
C ILE A 92 20.09 46.46 0.69
N ALA A 93 20.48 45.33 1.29
CA ALA A 93 21.78 45.20 1.96
C ALA A 93 22.99 45.26 1.01
N LEU A 94 22.83 44.77 -0.23
CA LEU A 94 23.90 44.78 -1.25
C LEU A 94 23.95 46.06 -2.07
N GLU A 95 22.86 46.82 -2.14
CA GLU A 95 22.76 48.08 -2.88
C GLU A 95 23.94 49.05 -2.65
N PRO A 96 24.40 49.34 -1.42
CA PRO A 96 25.51 50.27 -1.19
C PRO A 96 26.86 49.77 -1.74
N TYR A 97 26.99 48.47 -2.03
CA TYR A 97 28.23 47.88 -2.54
C TYR A 97 28.19 47.63 -4.05
N LEU A 98 27.03 47.23 -4.61
CA LEU A 98 26.91 46.75 -5.99
C LEU A 98 26.02 47.60 -6.89
N THR A 99 25.44 48.70 -6.39
CA THR A 99 24.33 49.44 -7.03
C THR A 99 23.07 48.59 -7.18
N ALA A 100 21.91 49.23 -7.39
CA ALA A 100 20.62 48.53 -7.45
C ALA A 100 20.60 47.38 -8.49
N PHE A 101 21.09 47.64 -9.70
CA PHE A 101 21.13 46.62 -10.76
C PHE A 101 22.12 45.48 -10.46
N GLY A 102 23.29 45.80 -9.90
CA GLY A 102 24.28 44.78 -9.56
C GLY A 102 23.82 43.88 -8.42
N ALA A 103 23.11 44.43 -7.43
CA ALA A 103 22.52 43.66 -6.34
C ALA A 103 21.46 42.67 -6.87
N VAL A 104 20.52 43.13 -7.69
CA VAL A 104 19.47 42.27 -8.28
C VAL A 104 20.10 41.17 -9.15
N ALA A 105 21.04 41.52 -10.04
CA ALA A 105 21.70 40.56 -10.92
C ALA A 105 22.44 39.47 -10.12
N THR A 106 23.12 39.85 -9.04
CA THR A 106 23.86 38.92 -8.19
C THR A 106 22.91 37.97 -7.46
N VAL A 107 21.87 38.49 -6.82
CA VAL A 107 20.89 37.67 -6.07
C VAL A 107 20.18 36.69 -7.02
N VAL A 108 19.65 37.19 -8.14
CA VAL A 108 18.99 36.34 -9.15
C VAL A 108 19.96 35.30 -9.70
N GLY A 109 21.21 35.67 -10.00
CA GLY A 109 22.23 34.75 -10.48
C GLY A 109 22.49 33.59 -9.51
N VAL A 110 22.63 33.89 -8.21
CA VAL A 110 22.81 32.86 -7.17
C VAL A 110 21.58 31.95 -7.05
N LEU A 111 20.37 32.51 -7.08
CA LEU A 111 19.14 31.73 -7.02
C LEU A 111 19.00 30.79 -8.24
N LEU A 112 19.28 31.28 -9.44
CA LEU A 112 19.25 30.48 -10.67
C LEU A 112 20.29 29.37 -10.66
N LEU A 113 21.50 29.63 -10.13
CA LEU A 113 22.50 28.59 -9.93
C LEU A 113 22.00 27.51 -8.97
N GLY A 114 21.35 27.90 -7.87
CA GLY A 114 20.68 26.96 -6.97
C GLY A 114 19.65 26.11 -7.69
N VAL A 115 18.76 26.73 -8.48
CA VAL A 115 17.75 26.01 -9.29
C VAL A 115 18.41 25.00 -10.23
N ALA A 116 19.49 25.37 -10.91
CA ALA A 116 20.20 24.46 -11.81
C ALA A 116 20.77 23.25 -11.08
N ILE A 117 21.40 23.44 -9.92
CA ILE A 117 21.98 22.36 -9.12
C ILE A 117 20.88 21.44 -8.57
N PHE A 118 19.92 21.99 -7.85
CA PHE A 118 18.85 21.19 -7.23
C PHE A 118 17.93 20.55 -8.26
N GLY A 119 17.59 21.28 -9.32
CA GLY A 119 16.81 20.76 -10.45
C GLY A 119 17.53 19.62 -11.16
N GLY A 120 18.84 19.76 -11.39
CA GLY A 120 19.66 18.70 -11.97
C GLY A 120 19.69 17.43 -11.11
N ILE A 121 19.89 17.58 -9.79
CA ILE A 121 19.85 16.46 -8.84
C ILE A 121 18.47 15.78 -8.85
N ALA A 122 17.39 16.56 -8.80
CA ALA A 122 16.02 16.03 -8.83
C ALA A 122 15.75 15.23 -10.11
N VAL A 123 16.07 15.81 -11.27
CA VAL A 123 15.91 15.14 -12.57
C VAL A 123 16.74 13.86 -12.66
N SER A 124 17.98 13.87 -12.16
CA SER A 124 18.83 12.66 -12.17
C SER A 124 18.22 11.51 -11.37
N ARG A 125 17.57 11.82 -10.24
CA ARG A 125 16.88 10.83 -9.40
C ARG A 125 15.64 10.28 -10.09
N PHE A 126 14.83 11.13 -10.71
CA PHE A 126 13.66 10.68 -11.46
C PHE A 126 14.05 9.83 -12.67
N LYS A 127 15.13 10.19 -13.37
CA LYS A 127 15.66 9.38 -14.48
C LYS A 127 16.08 7.98 -14.04
N ALA A 128 16.83 7.87 -12.94
CA ALA A 128 17.25 6.56 -12.41
C ALA A 128 16.06 5.66 -12.06
N VAL A 129 15.00 6.21 -11.49
CA VAL A 129 13.77 5.46 -11.19
C VAL A 129 13.06 5.06 -12.48
N SER A 130 12.93 5.98 -13.46
CA SER A 130 12.27 5.68 -14.74
C SER A 130 13.01 4.63 -15.57
N GLU A 131 14.34 4.58 -15.46
CA GLU A 131 15.17 3.63 -16.18
C GLU A 131 15.00 2.21 -15.64
N ALA A 132 14.87 2.04 -14.32
CA ALA A 132 14.56 0.74 -13.70
C ALA A 132 13.22 0.14 -14.16
N PHE A 133 12.20 0.98 -14.38
CA PHE A 133 10.92 0.52 -14.93
C PHE A 133 10.97 0.20 -16.42
N LYS A 134 11.89 0.83 -17.17
CA LYS A 134 12.01 0.62 -18.61
C LYS A 134 12.74 -0.68 -18.95
N SER A 135 13.75 -1.06 -18.16
CA SER A 135 14.47 -2.32 -18.33
C SER A 135 13.61 -3.58 -18.12
N GLU A 136 12.58 -3.52 -17.25
CA GLU A 136 11.65 -4.65 -17.06
C GLU A 136 10.72 -4.88 -18.26
N THR A 137 10.43 -3.83 -19.03
CA THR A 137 9.55 -3.91 -20.21
C THR A 137 10.30 -4.49 -21.41
N ASP A 138 11.59 -4.17 -21.55
CA ASP A 138 12.41 -4.65 -22.66
C ASP A 138 12.85 -6.11 -22.49
N GLU A 139 12.84 -6.67 -21.27
CA GLU A 139 13.17 -8.09 -21.02
C GLU A 139 11.95 -9.04 -21.18
N GLN A 140 10.73 -8.49 -21.28
CA GLN A 140 9.50 -9.25 -21.50
C GLN A 140 8.94 -9.16 -22.93
N ALA A 141 9.63 -8.45 -23.83
CA ALA A 141 9.27 -8.27 -25.25
C ALA A 141 10.26 -8.99 -26.18
#